data_AF-A0A347ADK1-F1
#
_entry.id   AF-A0A347ADK1-F1
#
_cell.length_a   1.000
_cell.length_b   1.000
_cell.length_c   1.000
_cell.angle_alpha   90.00
_cell.angle_beta   90.00
_cell.angle_gamma   90.00
#
_symmetry.space_group_name_H-M   'P 1'
#
loop_
_entity.id
_entity.type
_entity.pdbx_description
1 polymer ?
#
loop_
_entity_poly.entity_id
_entity_poly.type
_entity_poly.pdbx_seq_one_letter_code
_entity_poly.pdbx_strand_id
1 'polypeptide(L)'
;MSTKDNLMEAFAGESQANRTYLAFAKKADEEGFFQVARLFRAAAEAETVHAHNHLTVLEGIKSTEKNLKAAIAGEEEEFKKMYPKFIEEAKEEGEDAALWSFDVANKVEEIHANLYKKALETLGKNVEVIYYVCNFCGNTIEKEAPNICPICGAPKSEFTEIK
;
A
#
# COMPACT_ATOMS: atom_id res chain seq x y z
N MET A 1 -22.18 18.98 0.10
CA MET A 1 -21.05 18.29 0.74
C MET A 1 -21.24 18.41 2.25
N SER A 2 -21.33 17.29 2.96
CA SER A 2 -21.45 17.24 4.41
C SER A 2 -20.07 17.35 5.07
N THR A 3 -20.00 17.69 6.36
CA THR A 3 -18.72 17.64 7.10
C THR A 3 -18.08 16.25 7.05
N LYS A 4 -18.90 15.19 6.98
CA LYS A 4 -18.40 13.82 6.81
C LYS A 4 -17.75 13.62 5.44
N ASP A 5 -18.32 14.17 4.37
CA ASP A 5 -17.73 14.13 3.03
C ASP A 5 -16.42 14.92 3.00
N ASN A 6 -16.39 16.11 3.63
CA ASN A 6 -15.18 16.92 3.76
C ASN A 6 -14.05 16.15 4.47
N LEU A 7 -14.38 15.38 5.52
CA LEU A 7 -13.40 14.55 6.24
C LEU A 7 -12.87 13.40 5.39
N MET A 8 -13.71 12.78 4.55
CA MET A 8 -13.26 11.73 3.63
C MET A 8 -12.36 12.31 2.53
N GLU A 9 -12.71 13.48 2.00
CA GLU A 9 -11.89 14.20 1.02
C GLU A 9 -10.54 14.61 1.63
N ALA A 10 -10.54 15.15 2.85
CA ALA A 10 -9.32 15.47 3.59
C ALA A 10 -8.47 14.21 3.83
N PHE A 11 -9.06 13.11 4.31
CA PHE A 11 -8.34 11.85 4.48
C PHE A 11 -7.68 11.35 3.18
N ALA A 12 -8.40 11.43 2.06
CA ALA A 12 -7.86 11.07 0.75
C ALA A 12 -6.72 12.01 0.31
N GLY A 13 -6.85 13.32 0.57
CA GLY A 13 -5.84 14.32 0.29
C GLY A 13 -4.55 14.10 1.08
N GLU A 14 -4.67 13.93 2.41
CA GLU A 14 -3.53 13.69 3.30
C GLU A 14 -2.83 12.37 2.98
N SER A 15 -3.59 11.33 2.60
CA SER A 15 -3.04 10.03 2.19
C SER A 15 -2.22 10.16 0.89
N GLN A 16 -2.73 10.90 -0.10
CA GLN A 16 -2.00 11.18 -1.35
C GLN A 16 -0.76 12.03 -1.11
N ALA A 17 -0.85 13.08 -0.27
CA ALA A 17 0.27 13.94 0.07
C ALA A 17 1.41 13.15 0.75
N ASN A 18 1.07 12.33 1.75
CA ASN A 18 2.03 11.46 2.43
C ASN A 18 2.80 10.55 1.45
N ARG A 19 2.10 9.81 0.59
CA ARG A 19 2.74 8.89 -0.39
C ARG A 19 3.60 9.65 -1.40
N THR A 20 3.11 10.81 -1.84
CA THR A 20 3.83 11.68 -2.80
C THR A 20 5.12 12.24 -2.18
N TYR A 21 5.07 12.73 -0.94
CA TYR A 21 6.24 13.30 -0.28
C TYR A 21 7.31 12.25 0.01
N LEU A 22 6.96 11.00 0.31
CA LEU A 22 7.95 9.92 0.43
C LEU A 22 8.66 9.63 -0.91
N ALA A 23 7.93 9.67 -2.03
CA ALA A 23 8.54 9.53 -3.36
C ALA A 23 9.46 10.72 -3.68
N PHE A 24 9.06 11.95 -3.34
CA PHE A 24 9.90 13.14 -3.50
C PHE A 24 11.14 13.10 -2.61
N ALA A 25 11.03 12.58 -1.39
CA ALA A 25 12.17 12.41 -0.50
C ALA A 25 13.22 11.46 -1.09
N LYS A 26 12.78 10.34 -1.69
CA LYS A 26 13.69 9.41 -2.39
C LYS A 26 14.41 10.13 -3.53
N LYS A 27 13.67 10.87 -4.35
CA LYS A 27 14.25 11.62 -5.47
C LYS A 27 15.27 12.66 -5.01
N ALA A 28 14.96 13.39 -3.93
CA ALA A 28 15.86 14.39 -3.35
C ALA A 28 17.15 13.77 -2.78
N ASP A 29 17.10 12.56 -2.22
CA ASP A 29 18.30 11.84 -1.79
C ASP A 29 19.17 11.40 -2.97
N GLU A 30 18.56 10.89 -4.05
CA GLU A 30 19.27 10.51 -5.28
C GLU A 30 20.01 11.69 -5.91
N GLU A 31 19.46 12.90 -5.77
CA GLU A 31 20.04 14.14 -6.27
C GLU A 31 21.00 14.83 -5.28
N GLY A 32 21.17 14.29 -4.07
CA GLY A 32 22.07 14.83 -3.04
C GLY A 32 21.50 15.99 -2.22
N PHE A 33 20.21 16.32 -2.36
CA PHE A 33 19.50 17.34 -1.59
C PHE A 33 19.02 16.81 -0.24
N PHE A 34 19.94 16.30 0.58
CA PHE A 34 19.61 15.56 1.81
C PHE A 34 18.75 16.34 2.82
N GLN A 35 18.90 17.66 2.93
CA GLN A 35 18.06 18.46 3.81
C GLN A 35 16.62 18.53 3.32
N VAL A 36 16.42 18.66 2.00
CA VAL A 36 15.09 18.67 1.37
C VAL A 36 14.43 17.30 1.51
N ALA A 37 15.19 16.22 1.31
CA ALA A 37 14.71 14.86 1.53
C ALA A 37 14.25 14.64 2.99
N ARG A 38 14.99 15.18 3.97
CA ARG A 38 14.57 15.16 5.38
C ARG A 38 13.28 15.95 5.61
N LEU A 39 13.13 17.12 4.97
CA LEU A 39 11.91 17.91 5.08
C LEU A 39 10.70 17.16 4.50
N PHE A 40 10.83 16.55 3.31
CA PHE A 40 9.75 15.76 2.72
C PHE A 40 9.35 14.57 3.61
N ARG A 41 10.30 13.87 4.21
CA ARG A 41 9.99 12.81 5.18
C ARG A 41 9.26 13.35 6.41
N ALA A 42 9.72 14.47 6.98
CA ALA A 42 9.07 15.07 8.14
C ALA A 42 7.64 15.53 7.82
N ALA A 43 7.41 16.10 6.63
CA ALA A 43 6.08 16.45 6.16
C ALA A 43 5.21 15.21 5.96
N ALA A 44 5.74 14.14 5.34
CA ALA A 44 5.02 12.89 5.19
C ALA A 44 4.54 12.33 6.54
N GLU A 45 5.40 12.31 7.57
CA GLU A 45 5.01 11.90 8.93
C GLU A 45 3.89 12.79 9.50
N ALA A 46 3.92 14.11 9.25
CA ALA A 46 2.86 15.02 9.66
C ALA A 46 1.53 14.71 8.95
N GLU A 47 1.55 14.44 7.65
CA GLU A 47 0.32 14.11 6.91
C GLU A 47 -0.26 12.75 7.33
N THR A 48 0.56 11.80 7.79
CA THR A 48 0.07 10.58 8.45
C THR A 48 -0.72 10.91 9.72
N VAL A 49 -0.24 11.86 10.54
CA VAL A 49 -0.97 12.31 11.74
C VAL A 49 -2.30 12.96 11.34
N HIS A 50 -2.33 13.82 10.33
CA HIS A 50 -3.55 14.45 9.84
C HIS A 50 -4.56 13.41 9.33
N ALA A 51 -4.12 12.48 8.45
CA ALA A 51 -4.95 11.40 7.93
C ALA A 51 -5.55 10.54 9.05
N HIS A 52 -4.76 10.13 10.05
CA HIS A 52 -5.25 9.34 11.17
C HIS A 52 -6.22 10.10 12.08
N ASN A 53 -6.03 11.41 12.27
CA ASN A 53 -6.99 12.24 13.00
C ASN A 53 -8.36 12.25 12.29
N HIS A 54 -8.37 12.46 10.97
CA HIS A 54 -9.61 12.43 10.18
C HIS A 54 -10.26 11.05 10.19
N LEU A 55 -9.48 9.98 10.01
CA LEU A 55 -10.00 8.61 10.03
C LEU A 55 -10.58 8.22 11.40
N THR A 56 -9.99 8.74 12.49
CA THR A 56 -10.51 8.57 13.85
C THR A 56 -11.86 9.25 14.04
N VAL A 57 -12.00 10.51 13.60
CA VAL A 57 -13.28 11.25 13.65
C VAL A 57 -14.35 10.58 12.77
N LEU A 58 -13.94 9.96 11.66
CA LEU A 58 -14.81 9.16 10.80
C LEU A 58 -15.18 7.78 11.39
N GLU A 59 -14.66 7.43 12.58
CA GLU A 59 -14.78 6.11 13.21
C GLU A 59 -14.32 4.95 12.28
N GLY A 60 -13.33 5.24 11.43
CA GLY A 60 -12.75 4.29 10.48
C GLY A 60 -11.80 3.28 11.14
N ILE A 61 -11.20 3.64 12.28
CA ILE A 61 -10.30 2.77 13.04
C ILE A 61 -11.11 2.00 14.10
N LYS A 62 -11.19 0.67 13.95
CA LYS A 62 -11.98 -0.22 14.84
C LYS A 62 -11.08 -1.24 15.53
N SER A 63 -11.65 -2.33 16.06
CA SER A 63 -10.85 -3.45 16.59
C SER A 63 -10.04 -4.12 15.48
N THR A 64 -8.91 -4.74 15.84
CA THR A 64 -8.05 -5.46 14.87
C THR A 64 -8.83 -6.44 14.01
N GLU A 65 -9.75 -7.21 14.60
CA GLU A 65 -10.63 -8.12 13.84
C GLU A 65 -11.48 -7.40 12.79
N LYS A 66 -12.06 -6.25 13.14
CA LYS A 66 -12.89 -5.45 12.22
C LYS A 66 -12.03 -4.79 11.14
N ASN A 67 -10.83 -4.32 11.48
CA ASN A 67 -9.90 -3.72 10.54
C ASN A 67 -9.38 -4.77 9.54
N LEU A 68 -9.07 -5.99 10.00
CA LEU A 68 -8.71 -7.12 9.12
C LEU A 68 -9.84 -7.45 8.14
N LYS A 69 -11.09 -7.51 8.61
CA LYS A 69 -12.25 -7.74 7.72
C LYS A 69 -12.43 -6.62 6.70
N ALA A 70 -12.22 -5.37 7.11
CA ALA A 70 -12.28 -4.22 6.21
C ALA A 70 -11.17 -4.26 5.15
N ALA A 71 -9.94 -4.59 5.55
CA ALA A 71 -8.82 -4.77 4.64
C ALA A 71 -9.10 -5.88 3.62
N ILE A 72 -9.50 -7.08 4.08
CA ILE A 72 -9.86 -8.20 3.18
C ILE A 72 -10.92 -7.78 2.16
N ALA A 73 -11.96 -7.06 2.60
CA ALA A 73 -13.01 -6.60 1.70
C ALA A 73 -12.51 -5.57 0.67
N GLY A 74 -11.61 -4.67 1.07
CA GLY A 74 -10.95 -3.71 0.19
C GLY A 74 -10.10 -4.42 -0.85
N GLU A 75 -9.15 -5.25 -0.40
CA GLU A 75 -8.28 -6.03 -1.28
C GLU A 75 -9.09 -6.87 -2.28
N GLU A 76 -10.13 -7.58 -1.82
CA GLU A 76 -11.00 -8.36 -2.71
C GLU A 76 -11.77 -7.53 -3.72
N GLU A 77 -12.21 -6.32 -3.38
CA GLU A 77 -12.83 -5.42 -4.34
C GLU A 77 -11.82 -4.97 -5.40
N GLU A 78 -10.59 -4.70 -4.98
CA GLU A 78 -9.50 -4.28 -5.86
C GLU A 78 -9.16 -5.38 -6.87
N PHE A 79 -8.77 -6.57 -6.41
CA PHE A 79 -8.26 -7.60 -7.32
C PHE A 79 -9.36 -8.37 -8.08
N LYS A 80 -10.61 -8.39 -7.59
CA LYS A 80 -11.72 -9.06 -8.30
C LYS A 80 -12.46 -8.14 -9.26
N LYS A 81 -12.40 -6.81 -9.08
CA LYS A 81 -13.21 -5.88 -9.87
C LYS A 81 -12.44 -4.66 -10.38
N MET A 82 -11.82 -3.88 -9.49
CA MET A 82 -11.22 -2.60 -9.87
C MET A 82 -10.05 -2.78 -10.85
N TYR A 83 -9.01 -3.51 -10.45
CA TYR A 83 -7.83 -3.70 -11.31
C TYR A 83 -8.13 -4.52 -12.57
N PRO A 84 -8.92 -5.61 -12.55
CA PRO A 84 -9.29 -6.30 -13.78
C PRO A 84 -9.93 -5.37 -14.81
N LYS A 85 -10.79 -4.44 -14.36
CA LYS A 85 -11.37 -3.42 -15.23
C LYS A 85 -10.30 -2.48 -15.79
N PHE A 86 -9.45 -1.91 -14.93
CA PHE A 86 -8.40 -0.97 -15.36
C PHE A 86 -7.36 -1.61 -16.28
N ILE A 87 -7.07 -2.90 -16.08
CA ILE A 87 -6.18 -3.69 -16.94
C ILE A 87 -6.77 -3.82 -18.35
N GLU A 88 -8.07 -4.12 -18.48
CA GLU A 88 -8.72 -4.19 -19.79
C GLU A 88 -8.75 -2.82 -20.47
N GLU A 89 -9.12 -1.76 -19.74
CA GLU A 89 -9.12 -0.38 -20.27
C GLU A 89 -7.71 0.02 -20.76
N ALA A 90 -6.66 -0.22 -19.96
CA ALA A 90 -5.28 0.09 -20.35
C ALA A 90 -4.79 -0.72 -21.57
N LYS A 91 -5.24 -1.97 -21.73
CA LYS A 91 -4.95 -2.77 -22.95
C LYS A 91 -5.65 -2.20 -24.18
N GLU A 92 -6.91 -1.78 -24.05
CA GLU A 92 -7.68 -1.20 -25.15
C GLU A 92 -7.08 0.14 -25.60
N GLU A 93 -6.58 0.93 -24.65
CA GLU A 93 -5.93 2.22 -24.91
C GLU A 93 -4.47 2.08 -25.39
N GLY A 94 -3.84 0.92 -25.21
CA GLY A 94 -2.43 0.68 -25.54
C GLY A 94 -1.45 1.34 -24.56
N GLU A 95 -1.88 1.60 -23.33
CA GLU A 95 -1.10 2.25 -22.28
C GLU A 95 -0.27 1.22 -21.49
N ASP A 96 0.78 0.69 -22.11
CA ASP A 96 1.59 -0.42 -21.58
C ASP A 96 2.17 -0.16 -20.18
N ALA A 97 2.54 1.08 -19.87
CA ALA A 97 3.07 1.45 -18.55
C ALA A 97 1.99 1.38 -17.46
N ALA A 98 0.79 1.86 -17.75
CA ALA A 98 -0.34 1.78 -16.83
C ALA A 98 -0.77 0.31 -16.66
N LEU A 99 -0.87 -0.43 -17.77
CA LEU A 99 -1.17 -1.85 -17.79
C LEU A 99 -0.22 -2.64 -16.88
N TRP A 100 1.09 -2.42 -17.02
CA TRP A 100 2.07 -3.07 -16.14
C TRP A 100 1.83 -2.74 -14.67
N SER A 101 1.60 -1.45 -14.35
CA SER A 101 1.39 -1.03 -12.96
C SER A 101 0.13 -1.66 -12.34
N PHE A 102 -0.97 -1.77 -13.10
CA PHE A 102 -2.20 -2.39 -12.63
C PHE A 102 -2.06 -3.92 -12.53
N ASP A 103 -1.40 -4.57 -13.48
CA ASP A 103 -1.20 -6.03 -13.46
C ASP A 103 -0.40 -6.49 -12.24
N VAL A 104 0.69 -5.79 -11.91
CA VAL A 104 1.47 -6.15 -10.72
C VAL A 104 0.72 -5.86 -9.43
N ALA A 105 0.01 -4.73 -9.33
CA ALA A 105 -0.82 -4.42 -8.16
C ALA A 105 -1.90 -5.47 -7.95
N ASN A 106 -2.65 -5.82 -9.00
CA ASN A 106 -3.70 -6.84 -8.96
C ASN A 106 -3.22 -8.19 -8.40
N LYS A 107 -2.05 -8.65 -8.85
CA LYS A 107 -1.45 -9.90 -8.36
C LYS A 107 -1.05 -9.81 -6.89
N VAL A 108 -0.62 -8.64 -6.43
CA VAL A 108 -0.18 -8.42 -5.05
C VAL A 108 -1.37 -8.25 -4.11
N GLU A 109 -2.45 -7.60 -4.52
CA GLU A 109 -3.64 -7.46 -3.67
C GLU A 109 -4.33 -8.81 -3.39
N GLU A 110 -4.25 -9.77 -4.32
CA GLU A 110 -4.66 -11.15 -4.03
C GLU A 110 -3.80 -11.78 -2.90
N ILE A 111 -2.50 -11.50 -2.88
CA ILE A 111 -1.59 -11.95 -1.81
C ILE A 111 -1.97 -11.27 -0.49
N HIS A 112 -2.20 -9.95 -0.48
CA HIS A 112 -2.63 -9.22 0.72
C HIS A 112 -3.93 -9.76 1.29
N ALA A 113 -4.94 -9.99 0.46
CA ALA A 113 -6.21 -10.58 0.89
C ALA A 113 -6.00 -11.93 1.60
N ASN A 114 -5.13 -12.78 1.05
CA ASN A 114 -4.82 -14.09 1.63
C ASN A 114 -4.03 -13.98 2.95
N LEU A 115 -3.08 -13.05 3.04
CA LEU A 115 -2.34 -12.78 4.27
C LEU A 115 -3.26 -12.26 5.39
N TYR A 116 -4.16 -11.33 5.09
CA TYR A 116 -5.11 -10.84 6.08
C TYR A 116 -6.12 -11.90 6.51
N LYS A 117 -6.61 -12.76 5.59
CA LYS A 117 -7.45 -13.91 5.93
C LYS A 117 -6.76 -14.84 6.91
N LYS A 118 -5.52 -15.22 6.62
CA LYS A 118 -4.70 -16.06 7.50
C LYS A 118 -4.49 -15.41 8.87
N ALA A 119 -4.22 -14.11 8.91
CA ALA A 119 -4.06 -13.35 10.15
C ALA A 119 -5.35 -13.32 10.98
N LEU A 120 -6.51 -13.18 10.32
CA LEU A 120 -7.82 -13.20 10.95
C LEU A 120 -8.19 -14.58 11.51
N GLU A 121 -7.95 -15.65 10.75
CA GLU A 121 -8.22 -17.04 11.18
C GLU A 121 -7.40 -17.44 12.41
N THR A 122 -6.20 -16.91 12.53
CA THR A 122 -5.26 -17.20 13.62
C THR A 122 -5.23 -16.10 14.68
N LEU A 123 -6.15 -15.14 14.64
CA LEU A 123 -6.13 -13.96 15.51
C LEU A 123 -6.11 -14.36 17.00
N GLY A 124 -5.11 -13.87 17.73
CA GLY A 124 -4.88 -14.21 19.14
C GLY A 124 -4.08 -15.49 19.37
N LYS A 125 -3.70 -16.20 18.29
CA LYS A 125 -2.78 -17.35 18.26
C LYS A 125 -1.68 -17.17 17.21
N ASN A 126 -1.51 -15.96 16.70
CA ASN A 126 -0.54 -15.65 15.67
C ASN A 126 0.88 -15.89 16.22
N VAL A 127 1.73 -16.51 15.42
CA VAL A 127 3.17 -16.56 15.68
C VAL A 127 3.81 -15.31 15.09
N GLU A 128 4.98 -14.94 15.61
CA GLU A 128 5.77 -13.86 15.04
C GLU A 128 6.19 -14.22 13.60
N VAL A 129 5.96 -13.29 12.67
CA VAL A 129 6.27 -13.44 11.24
C VAL A 129 6.89 -12.14 10.78
N ILE A 130 8.03 -12.26 10.08
CA ILE A 130 8.67 -11.15 9.39
C ILE A 130 8.08 -11.05 7.98
N TYR A 131 7.78 -9.84 7.53
CA TYR A 131 7.28 -9.58 6.18
C TYR A 131 8.32 -8.83 5.36
N TYR A 132 8.39 -9.14 4.08
CA TYR A 132 9.27 -8.50 3.11
C TYR A 132 8.45 -7.94 1.96
N VAL A 133 8.78 -6.74 1.50
CA VAL A 133 8.11 -6.08 0.37
C VAL A 133 9.10 -5.85 -0.75
N CYS A 134 8.75 -6.27 -1.97
CA CYS A 134 9.53 -5.98 -3.17
C CYS A 134 9.42 -4.48 -3.54
N ASN A 135 10.55 -3.79 -3.63
CA ASN A 135 10.64 -2.36 -3.92
C ASN A 135 10.24 -1.97 -5.36
N PHE A 136 10.02 -2.96 -6.25
CA PHE A 136 9.62 -2.73 -7.64
C PHE A 136 8.12 -2.91 -7.86
N CYS A 137 7.53 -3.98 -7.31
CA CYS A 137 6.15 -4.35 -7.62
C CYS A 137 5.26 -4.50 -6.39
N GLY A 138 5.78 -4.25 -5.18
CA GLY A 138 5.02 -4.34 -3.94
C GLY A 138 4.78 -5.76 -3.40
N ASN A 139 5.28 -6.81 -4.07
CA ASN A 139 5.03 -8.19 -3.63
C ASN A 139 5.42 -8.43 -2.17
N THR A 140 4.45 -8.88 -1.37
CA THR A 140 4.58 -9.08 0.07
C THR A 140 4.77 -10.57 0.39
N ILE A 141 5.89 -10.91 1.03
CA ILE A 141 6.28 -12.30 1.34
C ILE A 141 6.52 -12.46 2.84
N GLU A 142 5.99 -13.54 3.42
CA GLU A 142 6.24 -13.94 4.80
C GLU A 142 7.58 -14.71 4.95
N LYS A 143 8.19 -14.60 6.13
CA LYS A 143 9.37 -15.37 6.61
C LYS A 143 10.69 -15.07 5.91
N GLU A 144 10.80 -15.36 4.61
CA GLU A 144 12.05 -15.18 3.87
C GLU A 144 11.80 -14.70 2.45
N ALA A 145 12.51 -13.66 2.03
CA ALA A 145 12.49 -13.18 0.66
C ALA A 145 13.13 -14.20 -0.32
N PRO A 146 12.49 -14.50 -1.47
CA PRO A 146 13.02 -15.42 -2.46
C PRO A 146 14.22 -14.81 -3.20
N ASN A 147 15.01 -15.66 -3.89
CA ASN A 147 16.12 -15.19 -4.72
C ASN A 147 15.67 -14.29 -5.88
N ILE A 148 14.48 -14.56 -6.42
CA ILE A 148 13.83 -13.84 -7.51
C ILE A 148 12.37 -13.60 -7.14
N CYS A 149 11.88 -12.38 -7.30
CA CYS A 149 10.49 -12.02 -7.06
C CYS A 149 9.58 -12.76 -8.07
N PRO A 150 8.60 -13.55 -7.60
CA PRO A 150 7.71 -14.31 -8.50
C PRO A 150 6.77 -13.43 -9.32
N ILE A 151 6.60 -12.16 -8.94
CA ILE A 151 5.70 -11.22 -9.64
C ILE A 151 6.42 -10.45 -10.75
N CYS A 152 7.58 -9.86 -10.45
CA CYS A 152 8.27 -8.95 -11.37
C CYS A 152 9.70 -9.37 -11.76
N GLY A 153 10.24 -10.44 -11.18
CA GLY A 153 11.60 -10.92 -11.47
C GLY A 153 12.73 -10.15 -10.77
N ALA A 154 12.43 -9.17 -9.91
CA ALA A 154 13.44 -8.43 -9.15
C ALA A 154 14.27 -9.37 -8.24
N PRO A 155 15.58 -9.12 -8.04
CA PRO A 155 16.43 -9.97 -7.20
C PRO A 155 16.11 -9.79 -5.70
N LYS A 156 16.56 -10.74 -4.87
CA LYS A 156 16.39 -10.71 -3.39
C LYS A 156 16.82 -9.40 -2.73
N SER A 157 17.83 -8.71 -3.27
CA SER A 157 18.32 -7.42 -2.75
C SER A 157 17.27 -6.31 -2.79
N GLU A 158 16.22 -6.47 -3.61
CA GLU A 158 15.13 -5.51 -3.76
C GLU A 158 13.95 -5.79 -2.84
N PHE A 159 14.11 -6.69 -1.87
CA PHE A 159 13.14 -6.89 -0.82
C PHE A 159 13.55 -6.14 0.45
N THR A 160 12.65 -5.32 0.96
CA THR A 160 12.82 -4.61 2.23
C THR A 160 12.06 -5.36 3.32
N GLU A 161 12.76 -5.68 4.41
CA GLU A 161 12.13 -6.17 5.64
C GLU A 161 11.27 -5.08 6.28
N ILE A 162 10.03 -5.39 6.61
CA ILE A 162 9.11 -4.48 7.30
C ILE A 162 9.18 -4.76 8.81
N LYS A 163 9.43 -3.71 9.58
CA LYS A 163 9.61 -3.73 11.05
C LYS A 163 8.46 -3.05 11.77
#